data_AF-A0A914S619-F1
#
_entry.id   AF-A0A914S619-F1
#
_cell.length_a   1.000
_cell.length_b   1.000
_cell.length_c   1.000
_cell.angle_alpha   90.00
_cell.angle_beta   90.00
_cell.angle_gamma   90.00
#
_symmetry.space_group_name_H-M   'P 1'
#
loop_
_entity.id
_entity.type
_entity.pdbx_description
1 polymer ?
#
loop_
_entity_poly.entity_id
_entity_poly.type
_entity_poly.pdbx_seq_one_letter_code
_entity_poly.pdbx_strand_id
1 'polypeptide(L)'
;MTFNSVGEHTSSTQKLSPPSKHMSSFVTGTSNWSGDYFDGGSTGAAFVAQQHGEGEKGRPLVAEMKGIFLRDWYSEYTHSVSDYTEKCLLTRTGAFCEADKDPALLATSLQ
;
A
#
# COMPACT_ATOMS: atom_id res chain seq x y z
N MET A 1 9.71 -16.77 -0.80
CA MET A 1 9.57 -17.01 -2.25
C MET A 1 10.70 -16.23 -2.93
N THR A 2 11.63 -16.93 -3.56
CA THR A 2 12.85 -16.36 -4.15
C THR A 2 12.67 -16.32 -5.66
N PHE A 3 12.84 -15.15 -6.29
CA PHE A 3 12.82 -15.02 -7.74
C PHE A 3 14.27 -15.03 -8.25
N ASN A 4 14.64 -16.08 -8.97
CA ASN A 4 15.88 -16.13 -9.74
C ASN A 4 15.58 -15.72 -11.18
N SER A 5 16.28 -14.70 -11.69
CA SER A 5 16.28 -14.33 -13.10
C SER A 5 17.59 -14.82 -13.73
N VAL A 6 17.48 -15.60 -14.80
CA VAL A 6 18.60 -16.11 -15.60
C VAL A 6 18.69 -15.27 -16.87
N GLY A 7 19.86 -14.71 -17.15
CA GLY A 7 20.15 -14.03 -18.41
C GLY A 7 21.41 -13.17 -18.33
N GLU A 8 22.58 -13.79 -18.45
CA GLU A 8 23.83 -13.09 -18.78
C GLU A 8 24.00 -13.07 -20.31
N HIS A 9 24.24 -11.89 -20.89
CA HIS A 9 25.17 -11.74 -22.01
C HIS A 9 25.59 -10.27 -22.19
N THR A 10 26.90 -10.12 -22.38
CA THR A 10 27.72 -9.03 -22.93
C THR A 10 28.10 -7.81 -22.07
N SER A 11 29.41 -7.78 -21.79
CA SER A 11 30.20 -6.75 -21.14
C SER A 11 30.22 -5.43 -21.92
N SER A 12 29.82 -4.36 -21.24
CA SER A 12 30.35 -3.01 -21.44
C SER A 12 30.62 -2.48 -20.05
N THR A 13 31.87 -2.10 -19.77
CA THR A 13 32.31 -1.56 -18.48
C THR A 13 31.62 -0.22 -18.24
N GLN A 14 30.37 -0.27 -17.76
CA GLN A 14 29.72 0.88 -17.16
C GLN A 14 30.48 1.20 -15.89
N LYS A 15 31.15 2.35 -15.89
CA LYS A 15 31.69 3.00 -14.70
C LYS A 15 30.57 2.98 -13.65
N LEU A 16 30.67 2.12 -12.63
CA LEU A 16 29.70 2.08 -11.54
C LEU A 16 29.64 3.49 -10.96
N SER A 17 28.52 4.14 -11.17
CA SER A 17 28.19 5.36 -10.43
C SER A 17 28.24 5.02 -8.94
N PRO A 18 28.73 5.94 -8.08
CA PRO A 18 28.72 5.69 -6.65
C PRO A 18 27.29 5.35 -6.21
N PRO A 19 27.10 4.44 -5.23
CA PRO A 19 25.77 4.05 -4.78
C PRO A 19 24.99 5.31 -4.43
N SER A 20 23.92 5.55 -5.18
CA SER A 20 23.03 6.68 -4.99
C SER A 20 22.51 6.61 -3.55
N LYS A 21 22.94 7.55 -2.71
CA LYS A 21 22.63 7.55 -1.26
C LYS A 21 21.13 7.76 -0.97
N HIS A 22 20.31 7.96 -1.99
CA HIS A 22 18.92 8.38 -1.88
C HIS A 22 18.02 7.61 -2.85
N MET A 23 17.77 6.36 -2.51
CA MET A 23 16.85 5.47 -3.22
C MET A 23 15.52 5.38 -2.48
N SER A 24 14.41 5.43 -3.19
CA SER A 24 13.09 5.23 -2.61
C SER A 24 12.22 4.43 -3.56
N SER A 25 11.34 3.62 -2.99
CA SER A 25 10.48 2.72 -3.74
C SER A 25 9.04 2.80 -3.22
N PHE A 26 8.08 2.48 -4.09
CA PHE A 26 6.72 2.19 -3.69
C PHE A 26 6.20 0.99 -4.47
N VAL A 27 5.16 0.36 -3.94
CA VAL A 27 4.47 -0.78 -4.54
C VAL A 27 2.99 -0.43 -4.63
N THR A 28 2.41 -0.68 -5.78
CA THR A 28 0.95 -0.65 -5.97
C THR A 28 0.55 -1.95 -6.65
N GLY A 29 -0.60 -2.51 -6.29
CA GLY A 29 -1.02 -3.80 -6.80
C GLY A 29 -2.48 -4.08 -6.54
N THR A 30 -2.92 -5.23 -7.03
CA THR A 30 -4.30 -5.70 -6.88
C THR A 30 -4.51 -6.59 -5.66
N SER A 31 -3.42 -7.05 -5.04
CA SER A 31 -3.44 -7.82 -3.80
C SER A 31 -3.52 -6.93 -2.58
N ASN A 32 -4.30 -7.36 -1.59
CA ASN A 32 -4.20 -6.83 -0.23
C ASN A 32 -3.11 -7.59 0.57
N TRP A 33 -2.96 -7.28 1.85
CA TRP A 33 -2.10 -8.02 2.79
C TRP A 33 -2.88 -9.02 3.66
N SER A 34 -4.09 -9.41 3.27
CA SER A 34 -4.82 -10.41 4.04
C SER A 34 -4.22 -11.80 3.75
N GLY A 35 -4.01 -12.59 4.82
CA GLY A 35 -3.37 -13.90 4.71
C GLY A 35 -4.16 -14.88 3.85
N ASP A 36 -5.49 -14.71 3.81
CA ASP A 36 -6.44 -15.52 3.05
C ASP A 36 -6.56 -15.14 1.56
N TYR A 37 -5.92 -14.04 1.13
CA TYR A 37 -6.04 -13.57 -0.25
C TYR A 37 -5.56 -14.61 -1.28
N PHE A 38 -4.60 -15.45 -0.91
CA PHE A 38 -4.01 -16.44 -1.81
C PHE A 38 -4.61 -17.84 -1.66
N ASP A 39 -5.44 -18.09 -0.64
CA ASP A 39 -5.96 -19.43 -0.35
C ASP A 39 -7.12 -19.82 -1.27
N GLY A 40 -7.83 -18.84 -1.85
CA GLY A 40 -8.97 -19.04 -2.76
C GLY A 40 -8.62 -19.19 -4.24
N GLY A 41 -7.34 -19.32 -4.61
CA GLY A 41 -6.90 -19.34 -6.01
C GLY A 41 -6.91 -17.96 -6.69
N SER A 42 -7.05 -16.88 -5.92
CA SER A 42 -6.91 -15.52 -6.44
C SER A 42 -5.44 -15.20 -6.71
N THR A 43 -5.17 -14.59 -7.86
CA THR A 43 -3.83 -14.14 -8.24
C THR A 43 -3.82 -12.61 -8.28
N GLY A 44 -2.78 -12.02 -7.72
CA GLY A 44 -2.54 -10.58 -7.83
C GLY A 44 -1.36 -10.22 -8.69
N ALA A 45 -1.34 -8.96 -9.10
CA ALA A 45 -0.21 -8.34 -9.77
C ALA A 45 0.18 -7.06 -9.02
N ALA A 46 1.47 -6.72 -9.08
CA ALA A 46 1.99 -5.50 -8.49
C ALA A 46 2.99 -4.82 -9.43
N PHE A 47 2.91 -3.49 -9.46
CA PHE A 47 3.92 -2.62 -10.02
C PHE A 47 4.84 -2.13 -8.90
N VAL A 48 6.14 -2.30 -9.12
CA VAL A 48 7.19 -1.83 -8.21
C VAL A 48 8.00 -0.77 -8.91
N ALA A 49 8.03 0.43 -8.36
CA ALA A 49 8.86 1.52 -8.86
C ALA A 49 9.95 1.84 -7.86
N GLN A 50 11.19 1.92 -8.37
CA GLN A 50 12.38 2.25 -7.61
C GLN A 50 13.05 3.44 -8.29
N GLN A 51 13.10 4.58 -7.59
CA GLN A 51 13.65 5.82 -8.11
C GLN A 51 14.89 6.23 -7.34
N HIS A 52 15.90 6.66 -8.10
CA HIS A 52 17.16 7.18 -7.58
C HIS A 52 17.20 8.67 -7.82
N GLY A 53 17.69 9.43 -6.85
CA GLY A 53 17.82 10.89 -6.97
C GLY A 53 17.48 11.58 -5.67
N GLU A 54 17.88 12.83 -5.55
CA GLU A 54 17.68 13.61 -4.34
C GLU A 54 16.37 14.41 -4.40
N GLY A 55 15.68 14.47 -3.26
CA GLY A 55 14.44 15.21 -3.11
C GLY A 55 13.28 14.67 -3.95
N GLU A 56 12.27 15.51 -4.13
CA GLU A 56 11.06 15.20 -4.91
C GLU A 56 11.32 15.32 -6.41
N LYS A 57 12.12 16.30 -6.84
CA LYS A 57 12.50 16.47 -8.26
C LYS A 57 13.27 15.26 -8.81
N GLY A 58 14.10 14.63 -7.99
CA GLY A 58 14.83 13.41 -8.38
C GLY A 58 13.96 12.14 -8.36
N ARG A 59 12.79 12.18 -7.70
CA ARG A 59 11.90 11.02 -7.52
C ARG A 59 10.44 11.44 -7.64
N PRO A 60 10.02 11.91 -8.82
CA PRO A 60 8.72 12.55 -8.99
C PRO A 60 7.56 11.60 -8.70
N LEU A 61 7.66 10.32 -9.07
CA LEU A 61 6.58 9.36 -8.85
C LEU A 61 6.43 9.00 -7.36
N VAL A 62 7.54 8.85 -6.64
CA VAL A 62 7.52 8.68 -5.18
C VAL A 62 6.93 9.92 -4.49
N ALA A 63 7.25 11.12 -4.99
CA ALA A 63 6.70 12.37 -4.45
C ALA A 63 5.18 12.45 -4.63
N GLU A 64 4.67 12.15 -5.83
CA GLU A 64 3.22 12.12 -6.10
C GLU A 64 2.50 11.07 -5.24
N MET A 65 3.05 9.86 -5.14
CA MET A 65 2.47 8.80 -4.31
C MET A 65 2.44 9.18 -2.83
N LYS A 66 3.48 9.86 -2.34
CA LYS A 66 3.49 10.42 -0.99
C LYS A 66 2.42 11.50 -0.83
N GLY A 67 2.23 12.35 -1.83
CA GLY A 67 1.17 13.37 -1.85
C GLY A 67 -0.22 12.77 -1.71
N ILE A 68 -0.53 11.73 -2.49
CA ILE A 68 -1.80 10.98 -2.39
C ILE A 68 -1.97 10.37 -1.00
N PHE A 69 -0.94 9.70 -0.49
CA PHE A 69 -0.98 9.11 0.85
C PHE A 69 -1.26 10.15 1.93
N LEU A 70 -0.57 11.30 1.92
CA LEU A 70 -0.75 12.33 2.94
C LEU A 70 -2.11 13.02 2.83
N ARG A 71 -2.63 13.22 1.61
CA ARG A 71 -3.98 13.74 1.38
C ARG A 71 -5.01 12.85 2.06
N ASP A 72 -4.90 11.54 1.87
CA ASP A 72 -5.85 10.58 2.43
C ASP A 72 -5.63 10.40 3.94
N TRP A 73 -4.38 10.38 4.40
CA TRP A 73 -4.03 10.22 5.82
C TRP A 73 -4.54 11.36 6.71
N TYR A 74 -4.54 12.60 6.21
CA TYR A 74 -5.04 13.77 6.95
C TYR A 74 -6.49 14.15 6.59
N SER A 75 -7.19 13.28 5.87
CA SER A 75 -8.59 13.48 5.51
C SER A 75 -9.52 13.41 6.73
N GLU A 76 -10.65 14.11 6.67
CA GLU A 76 -11.70 14.05 7.69
C GLU A 76 -12.33 12.65 7.84
N TYR A 77 -12.22 11.83 6.80
CA TYR A 77 -12.68 10.44 6.78
C TYR A 77 -11.69 9.46 7.42
N THR A 78 -10.48 9.92 7.75
CA THR A 78 -9.45 9.06 8.37
C THR A 78 -9.57 9.10 9.88
N HIS A 79 -9.80 7.94 10.47
CA HIS A 79 -9.92 7.75 11.90
C HIS A 79 -8.88 6.74 12.41
N SER A 80 -8.44 6.92 13.65
CA SER A 80 -7.54 5.96 14.27
C SER A 80 -8.24 4.61 14.43
N VAL A 81 -7.49 3.50 14.30
CA VAL A 81 -8.05 2.16 14.50
C VAL A 81 -8.61 1.99 15.92
N SER A 82 -7.95 2.62 16.91
CA SER A 82 -8.40 2.63 18.30
C SER A 82 -9.75 3.35 18.44
N ASP A 83 -9.88 4.54 17.84
CA ASP A 83 -11.12 5.32 17.85
C ASP A 83 -12.26 4.56 17.18
N TYR A 84 -11.99 3.90 16.05
CA TYR A 84 -12.97 3.07 15.37
C TYR A 84 -13.41 1.89 16.25
N THR A 85 -12.45 1.21 16.88
CA THR A 85 -12.74 0.08 17.77
C THR A 85 -13.62 0.51 18.94
N GLU A 86 -13.24 1.57 19.63
CA GLU A 86 -14.00 2.09 20.77
C GLU A 86 -15.37 2.61 20.32
N LYS A 87 -15.41 3.57 19.39
CA LYS A 87 -16.61 4.33 19.06
C LYS A 87 -17.58 3.58 18.15
N CYS A 88 -17.12 2.64 17.34
CA CYS A 88 -17.96 1.94 16.37
C CYS A 88 -18.22 0.48 16.71
N LEU A 89 -17.23 -0.24 17.25
CA LEU A 89 -17.42 -1.66 17.59
C LEU A 89 -17.95 -1.85 19.01
N LEU A 90 -17.44 -1.09 19.99
CA LEU A 90 -17.80 -1.27 21.40
C LEU A 90 -18.97 -0.39 21.84
N THR A 91 -18.94 0.92 21.55
CA THR A 91 -19.94 1.86 22.10
C THR A 91 -21.03 2.27 21.11
N ARG A 92 -20.78 2.17 19.79
CA ARG A 92 -21.68 2.63 18.71
C ARG A 92 -22.12 4.09 18.86
N THR A 93 -21.18 4.95 19.22
CA THR A 93 -21.41 6.40 19.40
C THR A 93 -20.74 7.25 18.33
N GLY A 94 -19.92 6.67 17.45
CA GLY A 94 -19.22 7.39 16.39
C GLY A 94 -20.13 7.78 15.24
N ALA A 95 -20.03 9.03 14.74
CA ALA A 95 -20.76 9.48 13.55
C ALA A 95 -20.17 8.93 12.23
N PHE A 96 -19.06 8.20 12.30
CA PHE A 96 -18.31 7.68 11.14
C PHE A 96 -18.36 6.14 11.05
N CYS A 97 -19.25 5.50 11.82
CA CYS A 97 -19.37 4.06 11.83
C CYS A 97 -20.03 3.53 10.55
N GLU A 98 -19.45 2.49 9.95
CA GLU A 98 -19.94 1.93 8.69
C GLU A 98 -21.25 1.15 8.85
N ALA A 99 -21.47 0.56 10.03
CA ALA A 99 -22.67 -0.20 10.35
C ALA A 99 -23.98 0.57 10.18
N ASP A 100 -23.95 1.87 10.44
CA ASP A 100 -25.12 2.74 10.31
C ASP A 100 -25.36 3.18 8.86
N LYS A 101 -24.33 3.08 8.01
CA LYS A 101 -24.38 3.42 6.58
C LYS A 101 -24.78 2.21 5.74
N ASP A 102 -24.29 1.02 6.11
CA ASP A 102 -24.66 -0.26 5.50
C ASP A 102 -24.83 -1.34 6.59
N PRO A 103 -26.08 -1.55 7.05
CA PRO A 103 -26.39 -2.58 8.04
C PRO A 103 -26.03 -4.00 7.59
N ALA A 104 -25.87 -4.25 6.30
CA ALA A 104 -25.51 -5.57 5.77
C ALA A 104 -24.06 -5.96 6.12
N LEU A 105 -23.19 -5.00 6.41
CA LEU A 105 -21.79 -5.26 6.81
C LEU A 105 -21.68 -5.92 8.20
N LEU A 106 -22.68 -5.73 9.06
CA LEU A 106 -22.76 -6.38 10.38
C LEU A 106 -23.74 -7.55 10.43
N ALA A 107 -24.46 -7.82 9.34
CA ALA A 107 -25.27 -9.02 9.23
C ALA A 107 -24.30 -10.20 9.22
N THR A 108 -24.08 -10.79 10.40
CA THR A 108 -23.43 -12.08 10.52
C THR A 108 -24.15 -13.01 9.58
N SER A 109 -23.45 -13.56 8.59
CA SER A 109 -23.94 -14.67 7.79
C SER A 109 -24.36 -15.77 8.77
N LEU A 110 -25.66 -15.89 9.04
CA LEU A 110 -26.23 -17.05 9.69
C LEU A 110 -26.03 -18.21 8.71
N GLN A 111 -24.90 -18.90 8.85
CA GLN A 111 -24.68 -20.25 8.35
C GLN A 111 -24.62 -21.19 9.53
#